data_AF-A0A934E1J9-F1
#
_entry.id   AF-A0A934E1J9-F1
#
_cell.length_a   1.000
_cell.length_b   1.000
_cell.length_c   1.000
_cell.angle_alpha   90.00
_cell.angle_beta   90.00
_cell.angle_gamma   90.00
#
_symmetry.space_group_name_H-M   'P 1'
#
loop_
_entity.id
_entity.type
_entity.pdbx_description
1 polymer ?
#
loop_
_entity_poly.entity_id
_entity_poly.type
_entity_poly.pdbx_seq_one_letter_code
_entity_poly.pdbx_strand_id
1 'polypeptide(L)'
;MRILLAPLAILGGYALGPRAAPLVHLSPQYASHLAAGVAGTCALIWPPCVLFLAFGALGGLAGGELSGQQEYWIGFIPGFLLAGVLALVIARIVAVAVSSVLGALMLVGGLLRVVSITRLAPLVDGALALWVGLAGCMAIVAMAFQFRFNPSEDESGRAQRKADKLKQKELKVEDKAREKRFKQYGAKGS
;
A
#
# COMPACT_ATOMS: atom_id res chain seq x y z
N MET A 1 -3.94 -0.12 8.30
CA MET A 1 -3.66 -0.99 7.13
C MET A 1 -2.55 -2.03 7.37
N ARG A 2 -1.43 -1.68 8.04
CA ARG A 2 -0.26 -2.58 8.26
C ARG A 2 -0.58 -3.93 8.93
N ILE A 3 -1.51 -3.94 9.90
CA ILE A 3 -1.85 -5.13 10.71
C ILE A 3 -2.58 -6.21 9.90
N LEU A 4 -3.38 -5.82 8.90
CA LEU A 4 -4.07 -6.76 8.00
C LEU A 4 -3.21 -7.20 6.82
N LEU A 5 -2.23 -6.38 6.43
CA LEU A 5 -1.37 -6.67 5.28
C LEU A 5 -0.32 -7.74 5.59
N ALA A 6 0.18 -7.78 6.83
CA ALA A 6 1.17 -8.75 7.28
C ALA A 6 0.70 -10.22 7.14
N PRO A 7 -0.48 -10.64 7.64
CA PRO A 7 -0.94 -12.02 7.46
C PRO A 7 -1.18 -12.38 5.99
N LEU A 8 -1.69 -11.45 5.18
CA LEU A 8 -1.86 -11.66 3.74
C LEU A 8 -0.52 -11.81 3.01
N ALA A 9 0.49 -11.01 3.37
CA ALA A 9 1.83 -11.10 2.79
C ALA A 9 2.55 -12.40 3.20
N ILE A 10 2.36 -12.85 4.44
CA ILE A 10 2.89 -14.14 4.93
C ILE A 10 2.26 -15.30 4.15
N LEU A 11 0.93 -15.32 3.98
CA LEU A 11 0.24 -16.34 3.19
C LEU A 11 0.68 -16.33 1.72
N GLY A 12 0.84 -15.12 1.14
CA GLY A 12 1.38 -14.96 -0.21
C GLY A 12 2.80 -15.51 -0.33
N GLY A 13 3.68 -15.24 0.63
CA GLY A 13 5.05 -15.75 0.66
C GLY A 13 5.11 -17.28 0.79
N TYR A 14 4.23 -17.89 1.58
CA TYR A 14 4.12 -19.36 1.65
C TYR A 14 3.66 -19.99 0.33
N ALA A 15 2.74 -19.35 -0.39
CA ALA A 15 2.28 -19.82 -1.70
C ALA A 15 3.35 -19.68 -2.80
N LEU A 16 4.17 -18.62 -2.72
CA LEU A 16 5.20 -18.33 -3.74
C LEU A 16 6.53 -19.04 -3.48
N GLY A 17 6.88 -19.28 -2.22
CA GLY A 17 8.19 -19.83 -1.85
C GLY A 17 8.56 -21.16 -2.49
N PRO A 18 7.66 -22.16 -2.61
CA PRO A 18 7.96 -23.41 -3.30
C PRO A 18 8.29 -23.21 -4.80
N ARG A 19 7.71 -22.18 -5.43
CA ARG A 19 7.96 -21.84 -6.84
C ARG A 19 9.28 -21.08 -7.03
N ALA A 20 9.72 -20.35 -6.00
CA ALA A 20 11.02 -19.69 -5.99
C ALA A 20 12.17 -20.62 -5.57
N ALA A 21 11.88 -21.73 -4.89
CA ALA A 21 12.87 -22.72 -4.44
C ALA A 21 13.90 -23.17 -5.50
N PRO A 22 13.52 -23.52 -6.75
CA PRO A 22 14.49 -23.92 -7.78
C PRO A 22 15.42 -22.77 -8.22
N LEU A 23 14.98 -21.51 -8.09
CA LEU A 23 15.77 -20.34 -8.49
C LEU A 23 16.87 -19.98 -7.47
N VAL A 24 16.72 -20.43 -6.22
CA VAL A 24 17.62 -20.07 -5.11
C VAL A 24 18.37 -21.30 -4.57
N HIS A 25 18.25 -22.46 -5.23
CA HIS A 25 18.85 -23.73 -4.80
C HIS A 25 18.53 -24.09 -3.33
N LEU A 26 17.36 -23.69 -2.84
CA LEU A 26 16.90 -23.93 -1.47
C LEU A 26 15.88 -25.07 -1.46
N SER A 27 15.76 -25.77 -0.32
CA SER A 27 14.65 -26.70 -0.14
C SER A 27 13.32 -25.92 -0.19
N PRO A 28 12.24 -26.50 -0.76
CA PRO A 28 10.95 -25.82 -0.89
C PRO A 28 10.40 -25.31 0.44
N GLN A 29 10.68 -26.03 1.53
CA GLN A 29 10.26 -25.65 2.88
C GLN A 29 11.03 -24.41 3.36
N TYR A 30 12.36 -24.39 3.24
CA TYR A 30 13.17 -23.22 3.62
C TYR A 30 12.86 -22.00 2.74
N ALA A 31 12.63 -22.20 1.44
CA ALA A 31 12.23 -21.12 0.54
C ALA A 31 10.87 -20.51 0.92
N SER A 32 9.91 -21.33 1.36
CA SER A 32 8.60 -20.85 1.83
C SER A 32 8.68 -20.03 3.12
N HIS A 33 9.46 -20.48 4.11
CA HIS A 33 9.66 -19.73 5.34
C HIS A 33 10.40 -18.41 5.10
N LEU A 34 11.42 -18.43 4.23
CA LEU A 34 12.19 -17.23 3.90
C LEU A 34 11.35 -16.22 3.13
N ALA A 35 10.60 -16.66 2.11
CA ALA A 35 9.71 -15.79 1.35
C ALA A 35 8.58 -15.21 2.22
N ALA A 36 7.97 -16.02 3.10
CA ALA A 36 6.95 -15.57 4.04
C ALA A 36 7.52 -14.58 5.08
N GLY A 37 8.74 -14.84 5.58
CA GLY A 37 9.43 -13.96 6.52
C GLY A 37 9.79 -12.61 5.90
N VAL A 38 10.33 -12.61 4.68
CA VAL A 38 10.67 -11.39 3.93
C VAL A 38 9.41 -10.60 3.59
N ALA A 39 8.37 -11.27 3.05
CA ALA A 39 7.12 -10.61 2.72
C ALA A 39 6.41 -10.03 3.97
N GLY A 40 6.41 -10.77 5.08
CA GLY A 40 5.82 -10.33 6.35
C GLY A 40 6.55 -9.16 6.99
N THR A 41 7.88 -9.18 7.01
CA THR A 41 8.69 -8.07 7.53
C THR A 41 8.59 -6.83 6.65
N CYS A 42 8.63 -6.99 5.32
CA CYS A 42 8.37 -5.90 4.37
C CYS A 42 6.96 -5.31 4.56
N ALA A 43 5.92 -6.13 4.75
CA ALA A 43 4.56 -5.65 4.97
C ALA A 43 4.40 -4.80 6.24
N LEU A 44 5.15 -5.13 7.30
CA LEU A 44 5.13 -4.40 8.57
C LEU A 44 5.90 -3.08 8.51
N ILE A 45 7.12 -3.11 7.94
CA ILE A 45 8.04 -1.98 7.95
C ILE A 45 7.68 -0.99 6.84
N TRP A 46 7.48 -1.48 5.62
CA TRP A 46 7.25 -0.65 4.45
C TRP A 46 6.30 -1.34 3.46
N PRO A 47 4.97 -1.16 3.62
CA PRO A 47 3.95 -1.86 2.83
C PRO A 47 4.15 -1.83 1.29
N PRO A 48 4.56 -0.71 0.67
CA PRO A 48 4.92 -0.65 -0.75
C PRO A 48 6.01 -1.64 -1.19
N CYS A 49 6.92 -2.06 -0.30
CA CYS A 49 7.93 -3.08 -0.64
C CYS A 49 7.31 -4.41 -1.06
N VAL A 50 6.13 -4.77 -0.54
CA VAL A 50 5.45 -6.01 -0.94
C VAL A 50 5.03 -5.96 -2.40
N LEU A 51 4.54 -4.79 -2.87
CA LEU A 51 4.20 -4.58 -4.28
C LEU A 51 5.46 -4.58 -5.15
N PHE A 52 6.53 -3.92 -4.70
CA PHE A 52 7.83 -3.96 -5.37
C PHE A 52 8.32 -5.40 -5.55
N LEU A 53 8.29 -6.22 -4.50
CA LEU A 53 8.73 -7.61 -4.55
C LEU A 53 7.83 -8.48 -5.44
N ALA A 54 6.51 -8.30 -5.35
CA ALA A 54 5.56 -9.09 -6.14
C ALA A 54 5.66 -8.79 -7.64
N PHE A 55 5.58 -7.52 -8.02
CA PHE A 55 5.68 -7.10 -9.42
C PHE A 55 7.10 -7.19 -9.95
N GLY A 56 8.11 -6.92 -9.12
CA GLY A 56 9.51 -7.15 -9.43
C GLY A 56 9.77 -8.62 -9.73
N ALA A 57 9.31 -9.54 -8.88
CA ALA A 57 9.48 -10.97 -9.16
C ALA A 57 8.84 -11.38 -10.49
N LEU A 58 7.62 -10.93 -10.77
CA LEU A 58 6.95 -11.20 -12.05
C LEU A 58 7.69 -10.60 -13.25
N GLY A 59 8.14 -9.35 -13.15
CA GLY A 59 8.89 -8.68 -14.21
C GLY A 59 10.29 -9.27 -14.41
N GLY A 60 10.92 -9.71 -13.33
CA GLY A 60 12.19 -10.43 -13.37
C GLY A 60 12.04 -11.79 -14.04
N LEU A 61 11.02 -12.56 -13.66
CA LEU A 61 10.73 -13.85 -14.32
C LEU A 61 10.51 -13.64 -15.84
N ALA A 62 9.69 -12.66 -16.22
CA ALA A 62 9.44 -12.33 -17.63
C ALA A 62 10.72 -11.86 -18.36
N GLY A 63 11.53 -11.02 -17.71
CA GLY A 63 12.80 -10.54 -18.26
C GLY A 63 13.83 -11.67 -18.44
N GLY A 64 13.91 -12.58 -17.48
CA GLY A 64 14.80 -13.76 -17.56
C GLY A 64 14.35 -14.78 -18.61
N GLU A 65 13.04 -14.95 -18.81
CA GLU A 65 12.51 -15.77 -19.91
C GLU A 65 12.86 -15.18 -21.28
N LEU A 66 12.87 -13.85 -21.41
CA LEU A 66 13.24 -13.17 -22.65
C LEU A 66 14.73 -13.26 -23.00
N SER A 67 15.62 -13.29 -21.99
CA SER A 67 17.08 -13.42 -22.22
C SER A 67 17.54 -14.87 -22.44
N GLY A 68 16.69 -15.87 -22.21
CA GLY A 68 17.05 -17.28 -22.30
C GLY A 68 17.87 -17.79 -21.11
N GLN A 69 18.06 -19.11 -21.02
CA GLN A 69 18.61 -19.77 -19.82
C GLN A 69 20.08 -19.44 -19.51
N GLN A 70 20.92 -19.18 -20.51
CA GLN A 70 22.34 -18.87 -20.29
C GLN A 70 22.55 -17.46 -19.73
N GLU A 71 21.65 -16.53 -20.04
CA GLU A 71 21.72 -15.12 -19.63
C GLU A 71 20.56 -14.72 -18.72
N TYR A 72 19.89 -15.69 -18.10
CA TYR A 72 18.68 -15.49 -17.31
C TYR A 72 18.82 -14.36 -16.27
N TRP A 73 19.96 -14.29 -15.59
CA TRP A 73 20.24 -13.25 -14.60
C TRP A 73 20.38 -11.85 -15.20
N ILE A 74 20.89 -11.75 -16.44
CA ILE A 74 21.04 -10.50 -17.18
C ILE A 74 19.66 -9.96 -17.58
N GLY A 75 18.69 -10.83 -17.89
CA GLY A 75 17.30 -10.41 -18.12
C GLY A 75 16.50 -10.19 -16.83
N PHE A 76 16.72 -11.03 -15.82
CA PHE A 76 15.94 -11.03 -14.57
C PHE A 76 16.17 -9.78 -13.73
N ILE A 77 17.43 -9.38 -13.50
CA ILE A 77 17.76 -8.23 -12.64
C ILE A 77 17.15 -6.92 -13.16
N PRO A 78 17.36 -6.51 -14.43
CA PRO A 78 16.74 -5.29 -14.95
C PRO A 78 15.22 -5.41 -15.05
N GLY A 79 14.67 -6.57 -15.41
CA GLY A 79 13.23 -6.80 -15.41
C GLY A 79 12.60 -6.65 -14.03
N PHE A 80 13.26 -7.18 -13.00
CA PHE A 80 12.85 -7.07 -11.61
C PHE A 80 12.88 -5.63 -11.12
N LEU A 81 13.96 -4.91 -11.41
CA LEU A 81 14.10 -3.51 -11.01
C LEU A 81 13.09 -2.62 -11.72
N LEU A 82 12.93 -2.76 -13.05
CA LEU A 82 11.98 -1.94 -13.82
C LEU A 82 10.54 -2.17 -13.38
N ALA A 83 10.11 -3.43 -13.28
CA ALA A 83 8.75 -3.74 -12.86
C ALA A 83 8.49 -3.39 -11.40
N GLY A 84 9.48 -3.60 -10.52
CA GLY A 84 9.39 -3.23 -9.12
C GLY A 84 9.28 -1.72 -8.92
N VAL A 85 10.14 -0.92 -9.58
CA VAL A 85 10.09 0.55 -9.49
C VAL A 85 8.79 1.08 -10.06
N LEU A 86 8.33 0.54 -11.19
CA LEU A 86 7.03 0.91 -11.76
C LEU A 86 5.90 0.62 -10.77
N ALA A 87 5.94 -0.55 -10.12
CA ALA A 87 4.97 -0.93 -9.10
C ALA A 87 4.96 -0.01 -7.89
N LEU A 88 6.11 0.53 -7.47
CA LEU A 88 6.17 1.56 -6.42
C LEU A 88 5.51 2.87 -6.84
N VAL A 89 5.72 3.29 -8.10
CA VAL A 89 5.11 4.52 -8.64
C VAL A 89 3.58 4.40 -8.70
N ILE A 90 3.08 3.24 -9.12
CA ILE A 90 1.63 2.99 -9.19
C ILE A 90 1.05 2.39 -7.91
N ALA A 91 1.86 2.16 -6.86
CA ALA A 91 1.44 1.45 -5.65
C ALA A 91 0.22 2.10 -5.00
N ARG A 92 0.14 3.42 -5.05
CA ARG A 92 -1.01 4.18 -4.57
C ARG A 92 -2.27 3.88 -5.38
N ILE A 93 -2.17 3.89 -6.71
CA ILE A 93 -3.31 3.60 -7.61
C ILE A 93 -3.80 2.18 -7.37
N VAL A 94 -2.87 1.24 -7.28
CA VAL A 94 -3.17 -0.17 -7.00
C VAL A 94 -3.80 -0.33 -5.61
N ALA A 95 -3.27 0.32 -4.58
CA ALA A 95 -3.84 0.24 -3.23
C ALA A 95 -5.26 0.83 -3.14
N VAL A 96 -5.51 1.96 -3.82
CA VAL A 96 -6.84 2.57 -3.90
C VAL A 96 -7.80 1.63 -4.64
N ALA A 97 -7.40 1.06 -5.77
CA ALA A 97 -8.22 0.12 -6.52
C ALA A 97 -8.54 -1.14 -5.70
N VAL A 98 -7.51 -1.78 -5.14
CA VAL A 98 -7.66 -3.01 -4.34
C VAL A 98 -8.53 -2.78 -3.11
N SER A 99 -8.32 -1.68 -2.37
CA SER A 99 -9.15 -1.36 -1.20
C SER A 99 -10.61 -1.08 -1.56
N SER A 100 -10.85 -0.43 -2.71
CA SER A 100 -12.21 -0.15 -3.20
C SER A 100 -12.93 -1.42 -3.61
N VAL A 101 -12.23 -2.32 -4.31
CA VAL A 101 -12.77 -3.63 -4.71
C VAL A 101 -13.02 -4.52 -3.49
N LEU A 102 -12.06 -4.65 -2.57
CA LEU A 102 -12.26 -5.44 -1.34
C LEU A 102 -13.40 -4.87 -0.50
N GLY A 103 -13.47 -3.54 -0.33
CA GLY A 103 -14.55 -2.89 0.40
C GLY A 103 -15.91 -3.17 -0.22
N ALA A 104 -16.03 -3.04 -1.55
CA ALA A 104 -17.27 -3.33 -2.26
C ALA A 104 -17.67 -4.81 -2.15
N LEU A 105 -16.71 -5.74 -2.27
CA LEU A 105 -16.96 -7.17 -2.10
C LEU A 105 -17.39 -7.52 -0.67
N MET A 106 -16.77 -6.93 0.35
CA MET A 106 -17.19 -7.15 1.74
C MET A 106 -18.57 -6.55 2.03
N LEU A 107 -18.89 -5.40 1.44
CA LEU A 107 -20.20 -4.77 1.60
C LEU A 107 -21.30 -5.60 0.94
N VAL A 108 -21.09 -6.04 -0.31
CA VAL A 108 -22.05 -6.91 -1.00
C VAL A 108 -22.15 -8.28 -0.33
N GLY A 109 -21.04 -8.88 0.07
CA GLY A 109 -21.03 -10.15 0.81
C GLY A 109 -21.74 -10.04 2.17
N GLY A 110 -21.54 -8.94 2.89
CA GLY A 110 -22.25 -8.65 4.15
C GLY A 110 -23.75 -8.46 3.92
N LEU A 111 -24.13 -7.72 2.88
CA LEU A 111 -25.53 -7.52 2.52
C LEU A 111 -26.21 -8.84 2.14
N LEU A 112 -25.57 -9.65 1.31
CA LEU A 112 -26.04 -11.01 0.95
C LEU A 112 -26.21 -11.87 2.20
N ARG A 113 -25.30 -11.78 3.17
CA ARG A 113 -25.43 -12.53 4.43
C ARG A 113 -26.62 -12.07 5.25
N VAL A 114 -26.87 -10.77 5.35
CA VAL A 114 -28.05 -10.21 6.04
C VAL A 114 -29.35 -10.62 5.34
N VAL A 115 -29.39 -10.55 4.00
CA VAL A 115 -30.57 -10.95 3.24
C VAL A 115 -30.82 -12.46 3.34
N SER A 116 -29.77 -13.30 3.38
CA SER A 116 -29.91 -14.75 3.58
C SER A 116 -30.53 -15.16 4.93
N ILE A 117 -30.46 -14.29 5.95
CA ILE A 117 -31.03 -14.52 7.28
C ILE A 117 -32.50 -14.05 7.34
N THR A 118 -32.93 -13.20 6.40
CA THR A 118 -34.31 -12.72 6.29
C THR A 118 -35.10 -13.58 5.28
N ARG A 119 -36.44 -13.61 5.36
CA ARG A 119 -37.33 -14.41 4.48
C ARG A 119 -37.29 -14.04 2.98
N LEU A 120 -36.34 -13.21 2.56
CA LEU A 120 -36.14 -12.71 1.19
C LEU A 120 -35.11 -13.54 0.39
N ALA A 121 -34.59 -14.64 0.96
CA ALA A 121 -33.65 -15.56 0.33
C ALA A 121 -33.93 -15.93 -1.15
N PRO A 122 -35.17 -16.23 -1.61
CA PRO A 122 -35.40 -16.64 -2.99
C PRO A 122 -35.20 -15.52 -4.04
N LEU A 123 -35.14 -14.24 -3.65
CA LEU A 123 -34.83 -13.16 -4.59
C LEU A 123 -33.33 -13.04 -4.90
N VAL A 124 -32.47 -13.67 -4.09
CA VAL A 124 -31.02 -13.45 -4.12
C VAL A 124 -30.30 -14.52 -4.94
N ASP A 125 -30.81 -15.75 -4.93
CA ASP A 125 -30.17 -16.93 -5.54
C ASP A 125 -30.04 -16.87 -7.08
N GLY A 126 -30.78 -15.99 -7.76
CA GLY A 126 -30.75 -15.88 -9.23
C GLY A 126 -29.88 -14.75 -9.80
N ALA A 127 -29.36 -13.85 -8.97
CA ALA A 127 -28.89 -12.52 -9.42
C ALA A 127 -27.39 -12.27 -9.17
N LEU A 128 -26.55 -13.30 -9.21
CA LEU A 128 -25.11 -13.19 -8.91
C LEU A 128 -24.40 -12.14 -9.80
N ALA A 129 -24.75 -12.08 -11.09
CA ALA A 129 -24.24 -11.07 -12.02
C ALA A 129 -24.64 -9.64 -11.63
N LEU A 130 -25.84 -9.46 -11.06
CA LEU A 130 -26.35 -8.15 -10.63
C LEU A 130 -25.63 -7.67 -9.37
N TRP A 131 -25.37 -8.57 -8.42
CA TRP A 131 -24.57 -8.28 -7.23
C TRP A 131 -23.11 -7.96 -7.54
N VAL A 132 -22.50 -8.70 -8.48
CA VAL A 132 -21.14 -8.41 -8.96
C VAL A 132 -21.10 -7.06 -9.70
N GLY A 133 -22.10 -6.76 -10.53
CA GLY A 133 -22.23 -5.46 -11.18
C GLY A 133 -22.36 -4.30 -10.18
N LEU A 134 -23.16 -4.47 -9.13
CA LEU A 134 -23.34 -3.48 -8.07
C LEU A 134 -22.07 -3.28 -7.24
N ALA A 135 -21.34 -4.36 -6.95
CA ALA A 135 -20.01 -4.30 -6.34
C ALA A 135 -19.02 -3.52 -7.23
N GLY A 136 -19.06 -3.76 -8.54
CA GLY A 136 -18.23 -3.03 -9.51
C GLY A 136 -18.52 -1.53 -9.52
N CYS A 137 -19.80 -1.12 -9.59
CA CYS A 137 -20.20 0.28 -9.53
C CYS A 137 -19.76 0.94 -8.20
N MET A 138 -19.98 0.26 -7.07
CA MET A 138 -19.55 0.74 -5.76
C MET A 138 -18.02 0.88 -5.66
N ALA A 139 -17.25 -0.05 -6.24
CA ALA A 139 -15.80 0.03 -6.28
C ALA A 139 -15.32 1.23 -7.10
N ILE A 140 -15.96 1.53 -8.25
CA ILE A 140 -15.62 2.70 -9.07
C ILE A 140 -15.90 4.01 -8.32
N VAL A 141 -17.05 4.12 -7.65
CA VAL A 141 -17.40 5.31 -6.86
C VAL A 141 -16.45 5.48 -5.67
N ALA A 142 -16.14 4.40 -4.96
CA ALA A 142 -15.17 4.41 -3.85
C ALA A 142 -13.77 4.82 -4.33
N MET A 143 -13.33 4.32 -5.49
CA MET A 143 -12.07 4.69 -6.12
C MET A 143 -12.05 6.19 -6.46
N ALA A 144 -13.09 6.70 -7.12
CA ALA A 144 -13.22 8.12 -7.45
C ALA A 144 -13.22 9.01 -6.20
N PHE A 145 -13.89 8.58 -5.13
CA PHE A 145 -13.91 9.29 -3.85
C PHE A 145 -12.54 9.32 -3.19
N GLN A 146 -11.82 8.19 -3.16
CA GLN A 146 -10.47 8.12 -2.61
C GLN A 146 -9.46 8.97 -3.41
N PHE A 147 -9.58 9.03 -4.74
CA PHE A 147 -8.74 9.92 -5.55
C PHE A 147 -9.05 11.41 -5.32
N ARG A 148 -10.33 11.76 -5.12
CA ARG A 148 -10.77 13.15 -4.90
C ARG A 148 -10.42 13.69 -3.52
N PHE A 149 -10.55 12.85 -2.48
CA PHE A 149 -10.50 13.30 -1.08
C PHE A 149 -9.25 12.86 -0.32
N ASN A 150 -8.43 11.95 -0.86
CA ASN A 150 -7.16 11.60 -0.24
C ASN A 150 -6.04 12.42 -0.92
N PRO A 151 -5.51 13.49 -0.31
CA PRO A 151 -4.34 14.19 -0.84
C PRO A 151 -3.15 13.21 -0.88
N SER A 152 -2.23 13.38 -1.84
CA SER A 152 -1.03 12.53 -1.86
C SER A 152 -0.21 12.76 -0.59
N GLU A 153 0.50 11.74 -0.10
CA GLU A 153 1.35 11.89 1.09
C GLU A 153 2.37 13.03 0.91
N ASP A 154 2.80 13.31 -0.33
CA ASP A 154 3.64 14.46 -0.70
C ASP A 154 2.99 15.82 -0.42
N GLU A 155 1.67 15.97 -0.57
CA GLU A 155 0.96 17.21 -0.25
C GLU A 155 0.75 17.37 1.26
N SER A 156 0.45 16.28 1.97
CA SER A 156 0.29 16.30 3.44
C SER A 156 1.60 16.61 4.17
N GLY A 157 2.72 16.07 3.68
CA GLY A 157 4.06 16.37 4.21
C GLY A 157 4.52 17.79 3.87
N ARG A 158 4.17 18.32 2.70
CA ARG A 158 4.39 19.75 2.38
C ARG A 158 3.51 20.66 3.22
N ALA A 159 2.27 20.28 3.50
CA ALA A 159 1.37 21.03 4.37
C ALA A 159 1.87 21.06 5.82
N GLN A 160 2.33 19.94 6.36
CA GLN A 160 2.98 19.88 7.68
C GLN A 160 4.27 20.70 7.72
N ARG A 161 5.15 20.57 6.73
CA ARG A 161 6.37 21.40 6.65
C ARG A 161 6.06 22.89 6.54
N LYS A 162 4.96 23.27 5.88
CA LYS A 162 4.50 24.66 5.85
C LYS A 162 3.92 25.12 7.19
N ALA A 163 3.16 24.26 7.87
CA ALA A 163 2.63 24.53 9.20
C ALA A 163 3.74 24.69 10.25
N ASP A 164 4.76 23.83 10.23
CA ASP A 164 5.92 23.91 11.13
C ASP A 164 6.76 25.16 10.85
N LYS A 165 6.93 25.54 9.58
CA LYS A 165 7.59 26.80 9.21
C LYS A 165 6.82 28.03 9.70
N LEU A 166 5.48 27.98 9.74
CA LEU A 166 4.65 29.07 10.28
C LEU A 166 4.80 29.16 11.80
N LYS A 167 4.69 28.03 12.51
CA LYS A 167 4.91 27.96 13.97
C LYS A 167 6.30 28.45 14.38
N GLN A 168 7.35 28.06 13.64
CA GLN A 168 8.72 28.55 13.89
C GLN A 168 8.88 30.06 13.66
N LYS A 169 8.11 30.64 12.73
CA LYS A 169 8.11 32.11 12.53
C LYS A 169 7.42 32.83 13.67
N GLU A 170 6.29 32.30 14.15
CA GLU A 170 5.55 32.86 15.29
C GLU A 170 6.41 32.88 16.56
N LEU A 171 7.06 31.76 16.89
CA LEU A 171 7.96 31.66 18.04
C LEU A 171 9.12 32.67 17.96
N LYS A 172 9.72 32.86 16.78
CA LYS A 172 10.80 33.86 16.58
C LYS A 172 10.31 35.30 16.72
N VAL A 173 9.05 35.58 16.39
CA VAL A 173 8.45 36.90 16.58
C VAL A 173 8.17 37.14 18.06
N GLU A 174 7.67 36.13 18.77
CA GLU A 174 7.47 36.20 20.22
C GLU A 174 8.79 36.37 20.99
N ASP A 175 9.84 35.62 20.64
CA ASP A 175 11.15 35.76 21.28
C ASP A 175 11.74 37.16 21.08
N LYS A 176 11.64 37.71 19.86
CA LYS A 176 12.05 39.10 19.59
C LYS A 176 11.21 40.12 20.34
N ALA A 177 9.91 39.89 20.50
CA ALA A 177 9.04 40.76 21.28
C ALA A 177 9.36 40.66 22.79
N ARG A 178 9.75 39.47 23.27
CA ARG A 178 10.16 39.23 24.66
C ARG A 178 11.50 39.87 24.98
N GLU A 179 12.46 39.80 24.06
CA GLU A 179 13.78 40.44 24.18
C GLU A 179 13.66 41.97 24.17
N LYS A 180 12.80 42.53 23.32
CA LYS A 180 12.48 43.98 23.33
C LYS A 180 11.87 44.42 24.66
N ARG A 181 10.92 43.66 25.20
CA ARG A 181 10.35 43.93 26.54
C ARG A 181 11.42 43.85 27.61
N PHE A 182 12.28 42.83 27.58
CA PHE A 182 13.35 42.66 28.57
C PHE A 182 14.35 43.82 28.54
N LYS A 183 14.75 44.30 27.36
CA LYS A 183 15.63 45.49 27.22
C LYS A 183 14.95 46.77 27.71
N GLN A 184 13.65 46.93 27.46
CA GLN A 184 12.90 48.12 27.86
C GLN A 184 12.64 48.21 29.37
N TYR A 185 12.44 47.08 30.05
CA TYR A 185 12.26 47.03 31.51
C TYR A 185 13.57 46.84 32.28
N GLY A 186 14.58 46.18 31.70
CA GLY A 186 15.90 46.00 32.31
C GLY A 186 16.75 47.27 32.31
N ALA A 187 16.57 48.18 31.34
CA ALA A 187 17.29 49.45 31.28
C ALA A 187 16.76 50.54 32.24
N LYS A 188 15.66 50.29 32.95
CA LYS A 188 15.02 51.26 33.86
C LYS A 188 15.35 51.03 35.34
N GLY A 189 16.21 50.05 35.64
CA GLY A 189 16.55 49.61 37.01
C GLY A 189 18.05 49.61 37.34
N SER A 190 18.89 50.24 36.53
CA SER A 190 20.30 50.56 36.81
C SER A 190 20.49 52.07 36.74
#